data_AF-A0A660QU80-F1
#
_entry.id   AF-A0A660QU80-F1
#
_cell.length_a   1.000
_cell.length_b   1.000
_cell.length_c   1.000
_cell.angle_alpha   90.00
_cell.angle_beta   90.00
_cell.angle_gamma   90.00
#
_symmetry.space_group_name_H-M   'P 1'
#
loop_
_entity.id
_entity.type
_entity.pdbx_description
1 polymer ?
#
loop_
_entity_poly.entity_id
_entity_poly.type
_entity_poly.pdbx_seq_one_letter_code
_entity_poly.pdbx_strand_id
1 'polypeptide(L)'
;MKSDRIRLIVVIAVIFVAFVVLLWPTSEQTYEGFAKVFQRIRLGLDIKGGARLEYRVDVEEGAENPSKIVDDVWTVLRNRLDAAGYTEAIVRKTFRENSSFIVIEIPAATETTRAEKLIGSTGVMYFGQVVDESEVDPSTDPRLRDLAKIKKAEWLSNRKGNVWYLVRKEIMLIKDLQLVSPSIVAANPVPDTRPGRFGYKVTFEVGRRDAEIFKKITQQLMVPESATGSATAREKRLAIVLDNVVQFAGYVVSVIPDGKAEITGNFSLEEAKQLAAILRSGALPARLEKISAGWVAPLLGA
;
A
#
# COMPACT_ATOMS: atom_id res chain seq x y z
N MET A 1 47.06 29.54 -43.53
CA MET A 1 48.24 28.78 -43.05
C MET A 1 48.56 29.01 -41.57
N LYS A 2 48.82 30.23 -41.07
CA LYS A 2 49.09 30.45 -39.61
C LYS A 2 47.82 30.30 -38.74
N SER A 3 46.67 30.78 -39.21
CA SER A 3 45.37 30.68 -38.51
C SER A 3 44.90 29.24 -38.34
N ASP A 4 45.11 28.39 -39.35
CA ASP A 4 44.60 27.01 -39.37
C ASP A 4 45.41 26.12 -38.44
N ARG A 5 46.72 26.38 -38.33
CA ARG A 5 47.59 25.72 -37.34
C ARG A 5 47.24 26.13 -35.91
N ILE A 6 46.89 27.40 -35.67
CA ILE A 6 46.45 27.87 -34.35
C ILE A 6 45.12 27.20 -33.97
N ARG A 7 44.15 27.10 -34.88
CA ARG A 7 42.88 26.39 -34.63
C ARG A 7 43.10 24.91 -34.35
N LEU A 8 43.97 24.24 -35.10
CA LEU A 8 44.29 22.84 -34.87
C LEU A 8 44.92 22.61 -33.49
N ILE A 9 45.85 23.48 -33.08
CA ILE A 9 46.49 23.40 -31.76
C ILE A 9 45.46 23.62 -30.65
N VAL A 10 44.55 24.59 -30.80
CA VAL A 10 43.49 24.83 -29.82
C VAL A 10 42.54 23.63 -29.72
N VAL A 11 42.14 23.02 -30.84
CA VAL A 11 41.28 21.84 -30.82
C VAL A 11 41.96 20.65 -30.15
N ILE A 12 43.23 20.39 -30.48
CA ILE A 12 43.99 19.31 -29.86
C ILE A 12 44.19 19.58 -28.36
N ALA A 13 44.47 20.82 -27.96
CA ALA A 13 44.61 21.18 -26.55
C ALA A 13 43.29 20.99 -25.78
N VAL A 14 42.14 21.35 -26.37
CA VAL A 14 40.83 21.13 -25.75
C VAL A 14 40.52 19.65 -25.60
N ILE A 15 40.80 18.84 -26.63
CA ILE A 15 40.60 17.38 -26.57
C ILE A 15 41.53 16.76 -25.53
N PHE A 16 42.80 17.18 -25.49
CA PHE A 16 43.78 16.69 -24.54
C PHE A 16 43.39 17.04 -23.11
N VAL A 17 42.95 18.28 -22.85
CA VAL A 17 42.46 18.70 -21.53
C VAL A 17 41.21 17.90 -21.15
N ALA A 18 40.27 17.69 -22.06
CA ALA A 18 39.10 16.84 -21.79
C ALA A 18 39.49 15.40 -21.46
N PHE A 19 40.49 14.84 -22.15
CA PHE A 19 41.00 13.50 -21.92
C PHE A 19 41.78 13.36 -20.61
N VAL A 20 42.54 14.38 -20.23
CA VAL A 20 43.24 14.44 -18.93
C VAL A 20 42.23 14.58 -17.78
N VAL A 21 41.18 15.39 -17.94
CA VAL A 21 40.08 15.49 -16.96
C VAL A 21 39.35 14.15 -16.82
N LEU A 22 39.19 13.39 -17.92
CA LEU A 22 38.59 12.07 -17.91
C LEU A 22 39.46 11.02 -17.19
N LEU A 23 40.78 11.10 -17.34
CA LEU A 23 41.74 10.15 -16.76
C LEU A 23 42.28 10.55 -15.38
N TRP A 24 41.90 11.72 -14.87
CA TRP A 24 42.37 12.18 -13.57
C TRP A 24 41.76 11.30 -12.46
N PRO A 25 42.57 10.66 -11.59
CA PRO A 25 42.05 9.77 -10.57
C PRO A 25 41.30 10.56 -9.51
N THR A 26 39.97 10.53 -9.57
CA THR A 26 39.09 11.03 -8.51
C THR A 26 39.01 9.97 -7.41
N SER A 27 39.33 10.37 -6.17
CA SER A 27 39.16 9.54 -4.98
C SER A 27 37.74 8.96 -4.86
N GLU A 28 37.64 7.78 -4.27
CA GLU A 28 36.57 6.76 -4.27
C GLU A 28 35.08 7.14 -4.08
N GLN A 29 34.62 8.39 -4.11
CA GLN A 29 33.19 8.69 -3.92
C GLN A 29 32.55 9.67 -4.90
N THR A 30 33.17 9.95 -6.06
CA THR A 30 32.60 10.95 -6.98
C THR A 30 32.79 10.60 -8.46
N TYR A 31 32.25 9.46 -8.88
CA TYR A 31 31.94 9.20 -10.30
C TYR A 31 30.72 10.02 -10.73
N GLU A 32 30.86 11.35 -10.82
CA GLU A 32 29.78 12.28 -11.24
C GLU A 32 29.89 12.77 -12.69
N GLY A 33 30.90 12.37 -13.46
CA GLY A 33 31.07 12.72 -14.88
C GLY A 33 30.63 11.60 -15.84
N PHE A 34 29.83 11.92 -16.87
CA PHE A 34 29.24 11.03 -17.89
C PHE A 34 28.29 9.90 -17.43
N ALA A 35 28.51 9.26 -16.28
CA ALA A 35 27.62 8.20 -15.76
C ALA A 35 26.18 8.70 -15.46
N LYS A 36 26.02 9.97 -15.02
CA LYS A 36 24.70 10.61 -14.81
C LYS A 36 23.84 10.68 -16.08
N VAL A 37 24.46 10.70 -17.27
CA VAL A 37 23.73 10.70 -18.54
C VAL A 37 23.11 9.33 -18.80
N PHE A 38 23.83 8.25 -18.47
CA PHE A 38 23.33 6.87 -18.58
C PHE A 38 22.35 6.49 -17.45
N GLN A 39 22.44 7.11 -16.27
CA GLN A 39 21.47 6.92 -15.17
C GLN A 39 20.04 7.38 -15.50
N ARG A 40 19.85 8.23 -16.52
CA ARG A 40 18.50 8.65 -16.97
C ARG A 40 17.84 7.67 -17.94
N ILE A 41 18.54 6.63 -18.38
CA ILE A 41 17.94 5.62 -19.25
C ILE A 41 17.17 4.64 -18.36
N ARG A 42 15.85 4.53 -18.60
CA ARG A 42 14.99 3.55 -17.93
C ARG A 42 15.32 2.17 -18.45
N LEU A 43 16.14 1.45 -17.68
CA LEU A 43 16.54 0.08 -17.99
C LEU A 43 15.43 -0.89 -17.59
N GLY A 44 15.07 -1.79 -18.51
CA GLY A 44 14.10 -2.85 -18.26
C GLY A 44 14.63 -3.92 -17.30
N LEU A 45 13.77 -4.88 -16.97
CA LEU A 45 14.08 -6.00 -16.08
C LEU A 45 15.31 -6.79 -16.56
N ASP A 46 15.44 -6.98 -17.86
CA ASP A 46 16.54 -7.71 -18.50
C ASP A 46 17.93 -7.10 -18.23
N ILE A 47 18.00 -5.81 -17.87
CA ILE A 47 19.29 -5.12 -17.67
C ILE A 47 19.55 -4.80 -16.20
N LYS A 48 18.53 -4.49 -15.40
CA LYS A 48 18.68 -4.16 -13.96
C LYS A 48 18.44 -5.36 -13.03
N GLY A 49 17.83 -6.43 -13.53
CA GLY A 49 17.20 -7.44 -12.68
C GLY A 49 16.04 -6.85 -11.87
N GLY A 50 15.27 -7.70 -11.19
CA GLY A 50 14.11 -7.26 -10.43
C GLY A 50 13.04 -8.32 -10.23
N ALA A 51 11.83 -7.91 -9.87
CA ALA A 51 10.72 -8.81 -9.61
C ALA A 51 9.81 -8.95 -10.84
N ARG A 52 9.42 -10.19 -11.17
CA ARG A 52 8.33 -10.49 -12.10
C ARG A 52 7.25 -11.26 -11.37
N LEU A 53 6.04 -10.73 -11.40
CA LEU A 53 4.86 -11.30 -10.76
C LEU A 53 3.79 -11.54 -11.83
N GLU A 54 3.10 -12.67 -11.73
CA GLU A 54 2.05 -13.07 -12.65
C GLU A 54 0.84 -13.54 -11.86
N TYR A 55 -0.30 -12.90 -12.11
CA TYR A 55 -1.57 -13.18 -11.47
C TYR A 55 -2.64 -13.48 -12.51
N ARG A 56 -3.53 -14.43 -12.21
CA ARG A 56 -4.79 -14.63 -12.92
C ARG A 56 -5.86 -13.77 -12.26
N VAL A 57 -6.67 -13.09 -13.07
CA VAL A 57 -7.82 -12.33 -12.59
C VAL A 57 -9.02 -13.29 -12.51
N ASP A 58 -9.54 -13.47 -11.30
CA ASP A 58 -10.71 -14.30 -11.04
C ASP A 58 -11.98 -13.51 -11.39
N VAL A 59 -12.49 -13.73 -12.60
CA VAL A 59 -13.72 -13.09 -13.10
C VAL A 59 -14.86 -14.10 -12.96
N GLU A 60 -15.92 -13.70 -12.26
CA GLU A 60 -17.09 -14.55 -12.06
C GLU A 60 -17.73 -14.98 -13.40
N GLU A 61 -18.11 -16.26 -13.49
CA GLU A 61 -18.78 -16.82 -14.67
C GLU A 61 -20.12 -16.09 -14.89
N GLY A 62 -20.27 -15.45 -16.04
CA GLY A 62 -21.47 -14.66 -16.39
C GLY A 62 -21.36 -13.16 -16.12
N ALA A 63 -20.19 -12.64 -15.72
CA ALA A 63 -19.96 -11.20 -15.65
C ALA A 63 -20.28 -10.51 -17.00
N GLU A 64 -21.08 -9.44 -16.96
CA GLU A 64 -21.54 -8.72 -18.17
C GLU A 64 -20.39 -8.18 -19.02
N ASN A 65 -19.28 -7.79 -18.39
CA ASN A 65 -18.11 -7.25 -19.09
C ASN A 65 -16.78 -7.66 -18.43
N PRO A 66 -16.27 -8.87 -18.72
CA PRO A 66 -15.02 -9.37 -18.17
C PRO A 66 -13.81 -8.48 -18.50
N SER A 67 -13.78 -7.92 -19.71
CA SER A 67 -12.68 -7.03 -20.14
C SER A 67 -12.60 -5.78 -19.28
N LYS A 68 -13.75 -5.17 -18.97
CA LYS A 68 -13.82 -3.97 -18.13
C LYS A 68 -13.33 -4.26 -16.70
N ILE A 69 -13.70 -5.40 -16.13
CA ILE A 69 -13.22 -5.81 -14.80
C ILE A 69 -11.69 -5.91 -14.80
N VAL A 70 -11.11 -6.52 -15.83
CA VAL A 70 -9.65 -6.64 -15.97
C VAL A 70 -8.99 -5.27 -16.15
N ASP A 71 -9.61 -4.35 -16.87
CA ASP A 71 -9.15 -2.96 -17.03
C ASP A 71 -9.19 -2.18 -15.70
N ASP A 72 -10.25 -2.36 -14.92
CA ASP A 72 -10.40 -1.73 -13.60
C ASP A 72 -9.34 -2.29 -12.62
N VAL A 73 -9.13 -3.61 -12.62
CA VAL A 73 -8.06 -4.25 -11.84
C VAL A 73 -6.69 -3.71 -12.25
N TRP A 74 -6.40 -3.65 -13.55
CA TRP A 74 -5.15 -3.07 -14.06
C TRP A 74 -4.95 -1.64 -13.56
N THR A 75 -6.01 -0.82 -13.58
CA THR A 75 -6.00 0.57 -13.13
C THR A 75 -5.68 0.68 -11.63
N VAL A 76 -6.32 -0.14 -10.80
CA VAL A 76 -6.04 -0.19 -9.35
C VAL A 76 -4.59 -0.60 -9.08
N LEU A 77 -4.11 -1.67 -9.73
CA LEU A 77 -2.74 -2.15 -9.54
C LEU A 77 -1.69 -1.14 -10.01
N ARG A 78 -1.93 -0.46 -11.14
CA ARG A 78 -1.05 0.60 -11.62
C ARG A 78 -0.97 1.75 -10.61
N ASN A 79 -2.11 2.27 -10.18
CA ASN A 79 -2.17 3.35 -9.21
C ASN A 79 -1.53 2.97 -7.87
N ARG A 80 -1.69 1.71 -7.44
CA ARG A 80 -1.09 1.18 -6.22
C ARG A 80 0.43 1.12 -6.30
N LEU A 81 0.97 0.62 -7.41
CA LEU A 81 2.42 0.59 -7.66
C LEU A 81 3.01 2.01 -7.68
N ASP A 82 2.37 2.92 -8.39
CA ASP A 82 2.79 4.32 -8.47
C ASP A 82 2.79 4.99 -7.09
N ALA A 83 1.72 4.82 -6.31
CA ALA A 83 1.60 5.38 -4.96
C ALA A 83 2.62 4.77 -3.98
N ALA A 84 3.02 3.52 -4.17
CA ALA A 84 4.05 2.86 -3.36
C ALA A 84 5.49 3.21 -3.80
N GLY A 85 5.66 3.99 -4.88
CA GLY A 85 6.96 4.42 -5.40
C GLY A 85 7.54 3.53 -6.50
N TYR A 86 6.84 2.46 -6.91
CA TYR A 86 7.22 1.59 -8.04
C TYR A 86 6.82 2.20 -9.39
N THR A 87 7.18 3.46 -9.62
CA THR A 87 6.76 4.23 -10.82
C THR A 87 7.33 3.68 -12.13
N GLU A 88 8.49 3.01 -12.06
CA GLU A 88 9.12 2.33 -13.19
C GLU A 88 8.55 0.93 -13.46
N ALA A 89 7.62 0.44 -12.64
CA ALA A 89 7.01 -0.87 -12.86
C ALA A 89 6.22 -0.89 -14.17
N ILE A 90 6.20 -2.04 -14.84
CA ILE A 90 5.43 -2.28 -16.05
C ILE A 90 4.31 -3.25 -15.69
N VAL A 91 3.07 -2.89 -16.04
CA VAL A 91 1.89 -3.75 -15.81
C VAL A 91 1.28 -4.07 -17.16
N ARG A 92 1.29 -5.36 -17.55
CA ARG A 92 0.74 -5.85 -18.81
C ARG A 92 -0.46 -6.75 -18.55
N LYS A 93 -1.48 -6.61 -19.40
CA LYS A 93 -2.62 -7.53 -19.48
C LYS A 93 -2.32 -8.57 -20.54
N THR A 94 -2.49 -9.83 -20.21
CA THR A 94 -2.28 -10.96 -21.13
C THR A 94 -3.51 -11.84 -21.09
N PHE A 95 -4.04 -12.25 -22.24
CA PHE A 95 -5.15 -13.19 -22.32
C PHE A 95 -4.66 -14.53 -22.86
N ARG A 96 -4.91 -15.62 -22.13
CA ARG A 96 -4.52 -16.99 -22.53
C ARG A 96 -5.58 -17.95 -22.05
N GLU A 97 -5.89 -18.99 -22.84
CA GLU A 97 -6.76 -20.10 -22.39
C GLU A 97 -8.08 -19.62 -21.77
N ASN A 98 -8.73 -18.64 -22.41
CA ASN A 98 -9.96 -18.02 -21.93
C ASN A 98 -9.87 -17.33 -20.54
N SER A 99 -8.65 -17.09 -20.05
CA SER A 99 -8.35 -16.48 -18.76
C SER A 99 -7.55 -15.19 -18.93
N SER A 100 -7.84 -14.20 -18.09
CA SER A 100 -7.10 -12.93 -18.08
C SER A 100 -6.00 -12.97 -17.02
N PHE A 101 -4.82 -12.52 -17.41
CA PHE A 101 -3.63 -12.47 -16.56
C PHE A 101 -3.09 -11.05 -16.50
N ILE A 102 -2.51 -10.70 -15.35
CA ILE A 102 -1.78 -9.47 -15.16
C ILE A 102 -0.34 -9.83 -14.82
N VAL A 103 0.57 -9.37 -15.67
CA VAL A 103 2.01 -9.54 -15.52
C VAL A 103 2.60 -8.21 -15.08
N ILE A 104 3.29 -8.22 -13.95
CA ILE A 104 3.90 -7.05 -13.33
C ILE A 104 5.40 -7.26 -13.30
N GLU A 105 6.13 -6.29 -13.81
CA GLU A 105 7.59 -6.28 -13.79
C GLU A 105 8.06 -5.05 -13.02
N ILE A 106 8.83 -5.25 -11.97
CA ILE A 106 9.32 -4.18 -11.11
C ILE A 106 10.85 -4.19 -11.20
N PRO A 107 11.45 -3.26 -11.96
CA PRO A 107 12.89 -3.18 -12.11
C PRO A 107 13.55 -2.79 -10.79
N ALA A 108 14.76 -3.29 -10.54
CA ALA A 108 15.54 -3.03 -9.32
C ALA A 108 14.85 -3.41 -8.00
N ALA A 109 13.73 -4.14 -8.04
CA ALA A 109 13.14 -4.71 -6.83
C ALA A 109 14.03 -5.83 -6.30
N THR A 110 14.67 -5.57 -5.16
CA THR A 110 15.48 -6.57 -4.44
C THR A 110 14.62 -7.52 -3.61
N GLU A 111 13.42 -7.10 -3.22
CA GLU A 111 12.51 -7.87 -2.37
C GLU A 111 11.15 -8.12 -3.04
N THR A 112 11.02 -9.29 -3.66
CA THR A 112 9.78 -9.77 -4.32
C THR A 112 8.60 -9.86 -3.35
N THR A 113 8.85 -10.30 -2.11
CA THR A 113 7.82 -10.47 -1.06
C THR A 113 7.06 -9.18 -0.75
N ARG A 114 7.74 -8.02 -0.79
CA ARG A 114 7.09 -6.72 -0.50
C ARG A 114 6.14 -6.32 -1.61
N ALA A 115 6.58 -6.45 -2.86
CA ALA A 115 5.74 -6.19 -4.02
C ALA A 115 4.56 -7.17 -4.07
N GLU A 116 4.80 -8.44 -3.77
CA GLU A 116 3.75 -9.46 -3.71
C GLU A 116 2.68 -9.11 -2.67
N LYS A 117 3.07 -8.72 -1.45
CA LYS A 117 2.11 -8.31 -0.41
C LYS A 117 1.27 -7.10 -0.84
N LEU A 118 1.88 -6.13 -1.52
CA LEU A 118 1.20 -4.94 -2.02
C LEU A 118 0.17 -5.28 -3.11
N ILE A 119 0.53 -6.15 -4.05
CA ILE A 119 -0.30 -6.51 -5.20
C ILE A 119 -1.38 -7.52 -4.81
N GLY A 120 -1.03 -8.51 -3.98
CA GLY A 120 -1.96 -9.54 -3.53
C GLY A 120 -3.03 -9.05 -2.55
N SER A 121 -2.86 -7.86 -1.97
CA SER A 121 -3.87 -7.24 -1.10
C SER A 121 -5.16 -6.94 -1.88
N THR A 122 -6.33 -7.35 -1.35
CA THR A 122 -7.61 -6.97 -1.96
C THR A 122 -7.93 -5.50 -1.74
N GLY A 123 -7.34 -4.85 -0.74
CA GLY A 123 -7.60 -3.44 -0.43
C GLY A 123 -9.01 -3.18 0.12
N VAL A 124 -9.73 -4.22 0.56
CA VAL A 124 -11.06 -4.08 1.13
C VAL A 124 -10.91 -3.52 2.54
N MET A 125 -11.23 -2.24 2.67
CA MET A 125 -11.19 -1.51 3.94
C MET A 125 -12.61 -1.35 4.48
N TYR A 126 -12.80 -1.45 5.79
CA TYR A 126 -14.03 -0.95 6.40
C TYR A 126 -13.80 -0.45 7.82
N PHE A 127 -14.74 0.37 8.27
CA PHE A 127 -14.84 0.81 9.65
C PHE A 127 -15.83 -0.06 10.41
N GLY A 128 -15.39 -0.60 11.54
CA GLY A 128 -16.21 -1.49 12.37
C GLY A 128 -16.23 -1.06 13.83
N GLN A 129 -17.27 -1.51 14.54
CA GLN A 129 -17.37 -1.38 15.98
C GLN A 129 -16.66 -2.57 16.62
N VAL A 130 -15.68 -2.31 17.48
CA VAL A 130 -15.08 -3.35 18.33
C VAL A 130 -15.99 -3.56 19.52
N VAL A 131 -16.50 -4.78 19.65
CA VAL A 131 -17.41 -5.17 20.74
C VAL A 131 -16.70 -5.97 21.82
N ASP A 132 -15.58 -6.62 21.49
CA ASP A 132 -14.75 -7.34 22.46
C ASP A 132 -13.30 -7.47 21.96
N GLU A 133 -12.40 -7.89 22.83
CA GLU A 133 -11.00 -8.22 22.51
C GLU A 133 -10.50 -9.44 23.28
N SER A 134 -9.56 -10.17 22.70
CA SER A 134 -8.97 -11.37 23.30
C SER A 134 -7.53 -11.52 22.86
N GLU A 135 -6.64 -11.95 23.77
CA GLU A 135 -5.29 -12.38 23.43
C GLU A 135 -5.23 -13.88 23.06
N VAL A 136 -6.31 -14.61 23.35
CA VAL A 136 -6.46 -16.04 23.01
C VAL A 136 -7.07 -16.17 21.63
N ASP A 137 -6.55 -17.11 20.83
CA ASP A 137 -7.07 -17.44 19.50
C ASP A 137 -8.53 -17.95 19.58
N PRO A 138 -9.49 -17.22 18.99
CA PRO A 138 -10.91 -17.58 19.01
C PRO A 138 -11.24 -18.92 18.36
N SER A 139 -10.40 -19.46 17.47
CA SER A 139 -10.60 -20.78 16.89
C SER A 139 -10.45 -21.92 17.91
N THR A 140 -9.66 -21.68 18.97
CA THR A 140 -9.33 -22.66 20.00
C THR A 140 -10.33 -22.67 21.17
N ASP A 141 -11.06 -21.58 21.39
CA ASP A 141 -12.05 -21.46 22.47
C ASP A 141 -13.49 -21.46 21.91
N PRO A 142 -14.31 -22.50 22.16
CA PRO A 142 -15.73 -22.52 21.80
C PRO A 142 -16.51 -21.29 22.29
N ARG A 143 -16.19 -20.76 23.48
CA ARG A 143 -16.92 -19.62 24.07
C ARG A 143 -16.78 -18.37 23.21
N LEU A 144 -15.59 -18.12 22.67
CA LEU A 144 -15.33 -16.98 21.79
C LEU A 144 -16.07 -17.11 20.46
N ARG A 145 -16.18 -18.34 19.92
CA ARG A 145 -16.96 -18.61 18.69
C ARG A 145 -18.45 -18.39 18.90
N ASP A 146 -18.99 -18.81 20.04
CA ASP A 146 -20.40 -18.60 20.37
C ASP A 146 -20.70 -17.12 20.63
N LEU A 147 -19.78 -16.41 21.30
CA LEU A 147 -19.87 -14.97 21.50
C LEU A 147 -19.96 -14.21 20.17
N ALA A 148 -19.16 -14.60 19.17
CA ALA A 148 -19.19 -13.98 17.84
C ALA A 148 -20.57 -14.10 17.17
N LYS A 149 -21.20 -15.28 17.26
CA LYS A 149 -22.56 -15.51 16.75
C LYS A 149 -23.60 -14.67 17.49
N ILE A 150 -23.54 -14.65 18.81
CA ILE A 150 -24.47 -13.87 19.66
C ILE A 150 -24.36 -12.38 19.35
N LYS A 151 -23.13 -11.87 19.24
CA LYS A 151 -22.83 -10.47 18.98
C LYS A 151 -22.92 -10.10 17.49
N LYS A 152 -23.24 -11.04 16.59
CA LYS A 152 -23.28 -10.84 15.13
C LYS A 152 -22.03 -10.12 14.61
N ALA A 153 -20.87 -10.60 15.03
CA ALA A 153 -19.58 -9.97 14.78
C ALA A 153 -18.54 -11.03 14.41
N GLU A 154 -17.42 -10.60 13.84
CA GLU A 154 -16.35 -11.48 13.36
C GLU A 154 -15.07 -11.22 14.16
N TRP A 155 -14.39 -12.29 14.57
CA TRP A 155 -13.09 -12.18 15.21
C TRP A 155 -12.00 -11.97 14.17
N LEU A 156 -11.25 -10.89 14.33
CA LEU A 156 -10.18 -10.50 13.42
C LEU A 156 -8.90 -10.21 14.20
N SER A 157 -7.79 -10.72 13.72
CA SER A 157 -6.50 -10.49 14.34
C SER A 157 -5.95 -9.12 13.97
N ASN A 158 -5.12 -8.58 14.86
CA ASN A 158 -4.28 -7.43 14.54
C ASN A 158 -3.12 -7.84 13.61
N ARG A 159 -2.36 -6.84 13.14
CA ARG A 159 -1.17 -7.05 12.29
C ARG A 159 -0.14 -8.03 12.83
N LYS A 160 -0.05 -8.19 14.16
CA LYS A 160 0.95 -9.03 14.84
C LYS A 160 0.42 -10.44 15.15
N GLY A 161 -0.86 -10.70 14.94
CA GLY A 161 -1.51 -11.97 15.27
C GLY A 161 -1.65 -12.27 16.77
N ASN A 162 -1.34 -11.31 17.64
CA ASN A 162 -1.30 -11.53 19.10
C ASN A 162 -2.52 -11.01 19.84
N VAL A 163 -3.34 -10.17 19.20
CA VAL A 163 -4.60 -9.67 19.75
C VAL A 163 -5.68 -9.84 18.70
N TRP A 164 -6.82 -10.36 19.12
CA TRP A 164 -8.02 -10.53 18.35
C TRP A 164 -9.06 -9.53 18.81
N TYR A 165 -9.75 -8.93 17.85
CA TYR A 165 -10.86 -8.02 18.10
C TYR A 165 -12.12 -8.62 17.53
N LEU A 166 -13.20 -8.60 18.30
CA LEU A 166 -14.52 -8.95 17.81
C LEU A 166 -15.12 -7.70 17.17
N VAL A 167 -15.22 -7.69 15.85
CA VAL A 167 -15.58 -6.51 15.07
C VAL A 167 -16.92 -6.72 14.37
N ARG A 168 -17.81 -5.74 14.53
CA ARG A 168 -19.10 -5.65 13.83
C ARG A 168 -19.03 -4.57 12.77
N LYS A 169 -19.50 -4.87 11.54
CA LYS A 169 -19.56 -3.89 10.44
C LYS A 169 -20.65 -2.82 10.67
N GLU A 170 -21.80 -3.25 11.17
CA GLU A 170 -22.91 -2.36 11.55
C GLU A 170 -22.63 -1.69 12.89
N ILE A 171 -22.57 -0.36 12.88
CA ILE A 171 -22.27 0.41 14.08
C ILE A 171 -23.52 0.56 14.92
N MET A 172 -23.42 0.23 16.21
CA MET A 172 -24.51 0.30 17.21
C MET A 172 -25.78 -0.48 16.83
N LEU A 173 -25.65 -1.53 15.99
CA LEU A 173 -26.80 -2.29 15.44
C LEU A 173 -27.77 -1.41 14.62
N ILE A 174 -27.31 -0.24 14.17
CA ILE A 174 -28.10 0.63 13.30
C ILE A 174 -27.91 0.10 11.87
N LYS A 175 -29.00 -0.40 11.30
CA LYS A 175 -29.04 -0.84 9.90
C LYS A 175 -28.55 0.31 9.00
N ASP A 176 -27.73 -0.03 8.02
CA ASP A 176 -27.13 0.89 7.05
C ASP A 176 -26.09 1.89 7.62
N LEU A 177 -25.82 1.90 8.93
CA LEU A 177 -24.69 2.62 9.51
C LEU A 177 -23.42 1.76 9.44
N GLN A 178 -22.89 1.63 8.23
CA GLN A 178 -21.65 0.92 7.93
C GLN A 178 -20.87 1.69 6.87
N LEU A 179 -19.54 1.57 6.91
CA LEU A 179 -18.68 2.21 5.92
C LEU A 179 -17.65 1.21 5.42
N VAL A 180 -17.96 0.60 4.28
CA VAL A 180 -17.19 -0.44 3.60
C VAL A 180 -16.67 0.10 2.28
N SER A 181 -15.39 -0.14 2.00
CA SER A 181 -14.65 0.32 0.82
C SER A 181 -14.87 1.81 0.52
N PRO A 182 -14.63 2.71 1.50
CA PRO A 182 -14.80 4.15 1.29
C PRO A 182 -13.86 4.65 0.20
N SER A 183 -14.30 5.67 -0.53
CA SER A 183 -13.41 6.42 -1.42
C SER A 183 -12.39 7.18 -0.59
N ILE A 184 -11.10 6.95 -0.84
CA ILE A 184 -9.99 7.66 -0.18
C ILE A 184 -9.37 8.62 -1.20
N VAL A 185 -9.47 9.92 -0.93
CA VAL A 185 -8.95 10.95 -1.84
C VAL A 185 -7.48 11.27 -1.58
N ALA A 186 -7.01 11.06 -0.35
CA ALA A 186 -5.61 11.21 0.02
C ALA A 186 -5.25 10.16 1.09
N ALA A 187 -4.04 9.59 0.99
CA ALA A 187 -3.41 8.88 2.10
C ALA A 187 -1.90 9.05 2.04
N ASN A 188 -1.29 9.42 3.16
CA ASN A 188 0.13 9.76 3.21
C ASN A 188 0.79 9.20 4.48
N PRO A 189 1.98 8.59 4.36
CA PRO A 189 2.81 8.26 5.51
C PRO A 189 3.38 9.53 6.14
N VAL A 190 3.27 9.67 7.45
CA VAL A 190 3.76 10.81 8.22
C VAL A 190 4.53 10.29 9.43
N PRO A 191 5.69 10.85 9.80
CA PRO A 191 6.37 10.49 11.05
C PRO A 191 5.44 10.66 12.26
N ASP A 192 5.43 9.70 13.17
CA ASP A 192 4.69 9.82 14.43
C ASP A 192 5.58 10.52 15.46
N THR A 193 5.27 11.79 15.74
CA THR A 193 6.07 12.66 16.63
C THR A 193 5.56 12.68 18.07
N ARG A 194 4.63 11.78 18.44
CA ARG A 194 4.12 11.71 19.81
C ARG A 194 5.23 11.21 20.77
N PRO A 195 5.34 11.79 21.99
CA PRO A 195 6.34 11.35 22.96
C PRO A 195 6.32 9.84 23.20
N GLY A 196 7.50 9.20 23.15
CA GLY A 196 7.64 7.77 23.37
C GLY A 196 7.17 6.87 22.21
N ARG A 197 6.73 7.45 21.08
CA ARG A 197 6.48 6.72 19.84
C ARG A 197 7.59 7.01 18.85
N PHE A 198 8.09 5.96 18.23
CA PHE A 198 8.98 6.01 17.08
C PHE A 198 8.21 5.42 15.89
N GLY A 199 8.63 5.74 14.67
CA GLY A 199 8.02 5.22 13.44
C GLY A 199 7.07 6.18 12.75
N TYR A 200 6.17 5.62 11.95
CA TYR A 200 5.26 6.33 11.07
C TYR A 200 3.81 6.02 11.42
N LYS A 201 2.93 6.93 11.02
CA LYS A 201 1.47 6.79 10.96
C LYS A 201 1.00 7.06 9.55
N VAL A 202 -0.21 6.62 9.21
CA VAL A 202 -0.82 6.93 7.91
C VAL A 202 -1.98 7.88 8.13
N THR A 203 -1.87 9.09 7.58
CA THR A 203 -2.99 10.04 7.52
C THR A 203 -3.79 9.76 6.26
N PHE A 204 -5.12 9.87 6.31
CA PHE A 204 -5.97 9.70 5.14
C PHE A 204 -7.19 10.61 5.20
N GLU A 205 -7.77 10.85 4.03
CA GLU A 205 -8.97 11.66 3.84
C GLU A 205 -10.00 10.86 3.04
N VAL A 206 -11.17 10.69 3.65
CA VAL A 206 -12.34 10.06 3.06
C VAL A 206 -13.04 11.04 2.12
N GLY A 207 -13.50 10.56 0.96
CA GLY A 207 -14.26 11.36 0.00
C GLY A 207 -15.57 11.89 0.58
N ARG A 208 -16.04 13.04 0.08
CA ARG A 208 -17.17 13.80 0.68
C ARG A 208 -18.44 12.97 0.94
N ARG A 209 -18.80 12.06 0.02
CA ARG A 209 -20.00 11.21 0.15
C ARG A 209 -19.89 10.29 1.37
N ASP A 210 -18.73 9.71 1.56
CA ASP A 210 -18.43 8.73 2.60
C ASP A 210 -18.09 9.41 3.94
N ALA A 211 -17.57 10.64 3.88
CA ALA A 211 -17.26 11.46 5.05
C ALA A 211 -18.50 11.74 5.92
N GLU A 212 -19.68 11.93 5.33
CA GLU A 212 -20.93 12.10 6.09
C GLU A 212 -21.33 10.83 6.86
N ILE A 213 -21.12 9.65 6.29
CA ILE A 213 -21.33 8.38 6.99
C ILE A 213 -20.30 8.23 8.10
N PHE A 214 -19.03 8.54 7.81
CA PHE A 214 -17.95 8.46 8.79
C PHE A 214 -18.17 9.40 9.98
N LYS A 215 -18.67 10.61 9.74
CA LYS A 215 -19.11 11.55 10.77
C LYS A 215 -20.19 10.96 11.67
N LYS A 216 -21.23 10.33 11.08
CA LYS A 216 -22.28 9.65 11.86
C LYS A 216 -21.72 8.49 12.69
N ILE A 217 -20.83 7.69 12.13
CA ILE A 217 -20.15 6.60 12.85
C ILE A 217 -19.38 7.13 14.06
N THR A 218 -18.57 8.17 13.85
CA THR A 218 -17.76 8.77 14.93
C THR A 218 -18.63 9.44 15.99
N GLN A 219 -19.76 10.04 15.64
CA GLN A 219 -20.74 10.56 16.59
C GLN A 219 -21.32 9.46 17.50
N GLN A 220 -21.68 8.30 16.94
CA GLN A 220 -22.27 7.20 17.71
C GLN A 220 -21.24 6.54 18.66
N LEU A 221 -20.00 6.42 18.20
CA LEU A 221 -18.92 5.80 18.95
C LEU A 221 -18.16 6.78 19.85
N MET A 222 -18.55 8.06 19.89
CA MET A 222 -17.85 9.05 20.71
C MET A 222 -17.90 8.67 22.19
N VAL A 223 -16.73 8.70 22.83
CA VAL A 223 -16.56 8.50 24.27
C VAL A 223 -15.80 9.69 24.84
N PRO A 224 -16.33 10.36 25.88
CA PRO A 224 -15.57 11.37 26.61
C PRO A 224 -14.26 10.78 27.13
N GLU A 225 -13.18 11.55 27.09
CA GLU A 225 -11.85 11.07 27.51
C GLU A 225 -11.87 10.48 28.94
N SER A 226 -12.60 11.10 29.85
CA SER A 226 -12.79 10.64 31.23
C SER A 226 -13.49 9.28 31.38
N ALA A 227 -14.16 8.79 30.33
CA ALA A 227 -14.87 7.52 30.31
C ALA A 227 -14.13 6.43 29.50
N THR A 228 -12.99 6.76 28.88
CA THR A 228 -12.17 5.76 28.20
C THR A 228 -11.70 4.68 29.18
N GLY A 229 -11.82 3.40 28.78
CA GLY A 229 -11.50 2.26 29.65
C GLY A 229 -12.64 1.78 30.57
N SER A 230 -13.76 2.51 30.67
CA SER A 230 -14.96 2.01 31.36
C SER A 230 -15.56 0.79 30.65
N ALA A 231 -16.20 -0.10 31.40
CA ALA A 231 -16.93 -1.25 30.84
C ALA A 231 -17.97 -0.81 29.80
N THR A 232 -18.59 0.35 30.00
CA THR A 232 -19.57 0.95 29.06
C THR A 232 -18.93 1.48 27.76
N ALA A 233 -17.64 1.82 27.80
CA ALA A 233 -16.90 2.33 26.65
C ALA A 233 -16.29 1.21 25.79
N ARG A 234 -16.12 0.00 26.33
CA ARG A 234 -15.43 -1.10 25.65
C ARG A 234 -16.02 -1.42 24.26
N GLU A 235 -17.33 -1.35 24.14
CA GLU A 235 -18.05 -1.58 22.88
C GLU A 235 -18.08 -0.34 21.96
N LYS A 236 -17.58 0.82 22.40
CA LYS A 236 -17.56 2.08 21.63
C LYS A 236 -16.22 2.35 20.94
N ARG A 237 -15.44 1.30 20.73
CA ARG A 237 -14.16 1.39 20.02
C ARG A 237 -14.39 1.26 18.52
N LEU A 238 -13.72 2.10 17.75
CA LEU A 238 -13.69 2.06 16.29
C LEU A 238 -12.49 1.22 15.84
N ALA A 239 -12.75 0.20 15.03
CA ALA A 239 -11.76 -0.53 14.27
C ALA A 239 -11.67 -0.01 12.84
N ILE A 240 -10.45 0.03 12.32
CA ILE A 240 -10.15 0.15 10.89
C ILE A 240 -9.61 -1.21 10.46
N VAL A 241 -10.37 -1.89 9.62
CA VAL A 241 -10.04 -3.22 9.12
C VAL A 241 -9.63 -3.11 7.65
N LEU A 242 -8.56 -3.81 7.28
CA LEU A 242 -8.11 -3.94 5.90
C LEU A 242 -7.83 -5.41 5.63
N ASP A 243 -8.48 -5.98 4.61
CA ASP A 243 -8.33 -7.39 4.20
C ASP A 243 -8.46 -8.37 5.38
N ASN A 244 -9.51 -8.18 6.21
CA ASN A 244 -9.80 -8.96 7.43
C ASN A 244 -8.72 -8.86 8.53
N VAL A 245 -7.79 -7.91 8.44
CA VAL A 245 -6.80 -7.62 9.49
C VAL A 245 -7.09 -6.27 10.11
N VAL A 246 -7.14 -6.21 11.43
CA VAL A 246 -7.33 -4.96 12.17
C VAL A 246 -6.05 -4.13 12.11
N GLN A 247 -6.10 -3.01 11.40
CA GLN A 247 -5.00 -2.05 11.25
C GLN A 247 -4.95 -1.08 12.43
N PHE A 248 -6.11 -0.75 12.99
CA PHE A 248 -6.26 0.12 14.15
C PHE A 248 -7.53 -0.27 14.92
N ALA A 249 -7.48 -0.17 16.24
CA ALA A 249 -8.63 -0.29 17.13
C ALA A 249 -8.44 0.70 18.29
N GLY A 250 -9.41 1.59 18.52
CA GLY A 250 -9.28 2.61 19.55
C GLY A 250 -10.55 3.41 19.80
N TYR A 251 -10.51 4.32 20.77
CA TYR A 251 -11.64 5.17 21.11
C TYR A 251 -11.75 6.36 20.18
N VAL A 252 -12.99 6.74 19.87
CA VAL A 252 -13.30 8.00 19.20
C VAL A 252 -13.50 9.06 20.27
N VAL A 253 -12.49 9.92 20.48
CA VAL A 253 -12.53 10.99 21.50
C VAL A 253 -13.18 12.29 21.00
N SER A 254 -13.31 12.44 19.68
CA SER A 254 -13.97 13.58 19.04
C SER A 254 -14.60 13.15 17.73
N VAL A 255 -15.67 13.85 17.33
CA VAL A 255 -16.34 13.64 16.04
C VAL A 255 -15.40 14.08 14.91
N ILE A 256 -15.40 13.33 13.81
CA ILE A 256 -14.61 13.66 12.62
C ILE A 256 -15.58 14.19 11.54
N PRO A 257 -15.74 15.53 11.41
CA PRO A 257 -16.68 16.10 10.44
C PRO A 257 -16.18 16.05 9.00
N ASP A 258 -14.86 16.13 8.79
CA ASP A 258 -14.26 16.39 7.47
C ASP A 258 -13.69 15.14 6.80
N GLY A 259 -13.94 13.95 7.35
CA GLY A 259 -13.41 12.70 6.78
C GLY A 259 -11.91 12.46 6.96
N LYS A 260 -11.20 13.32 7.71
CA LYS A 260 -9.76 13.23 7.93
C LYS A 260 -9.44 12.41 9.17
N ALA A 261 -8.62 11.37 9.02
CA ALA A 261 -8.27 10.46 10.11
C ALA A 261 -6.82 9.95 9.99
N GLU A 262 -6.36 9.27 11.04
CA GLU A 262 -5.04 8.67 11.09
C GLU A 262 -5.09 7.22 11.56
N ILE A 263 -4.24 6.37 10.96
CA ILE A 263 -3.97 5.00 11.39
C ILE A 263 -2.61 5.01 12.09
N THR A 264 -2.61 4.63 13.36
CA THR A 264 -1.42 4.62 14.21
C THR A 264 -1.07 3.19 14.59
N GLY A 265 0.22 2.87 14.70
CA GLY A 265 0.62 1.49 15.00
C GLY A 265 2.11 1.20 14.87
N ASN A 266 2.97 2.22 15.08
CA ASN A 266 4.43 2.14 14.94
C ASN A 266 4.83 1.47 13.62
N PHE A 267 4.39 2.04 12.50
CA PHE A 267 4.74 1.53 11.17
C PHE A 267 6.19 1.90 10.84
N SER A 268 6.90 1.03 10.15
CA SER A 268 8.07 1.47 9.37
C SER A 268 7.63 2.41 8.24
N LEU A 269 8.56 3.20 7.69
CA LEU A 269 8.27 4.06 6.53
C LEU A 269 7.68 3.24 5.38
N GLU A 270 8.24 2.07 5.13
CA GLU A 270 7.84 1.21 4.02
C GLU A 270 6.47 0.57 4.25
N GLU A 271 6.17 0.09 5.47
CA GLU A 271 4.81 -0.37 5.80
C GLU A 271 3.77 0.75 5.66
N ALA A 272 4.10 1.96 6.11
CA ALA A 272 3.21 3.11 6.02
C ALA A 272 2.96 3.52 4.56
N LYS A 273 3.99 3.49 3.71
CA LYS A 273 3.88 3.72 2.25
C LYS A 273 2.98 2.67 1.59
N GLN A 274 3.18 1.39 1.90
CA GLN A 274 2.36 0.30 1.35
C GLN A 274 0.90 0.45 1.76
N LEU A 275 0.64 0.71 3.05
CA LEU A 275 -0.72 0.94 3.54
C LEU A 275 -1.35 2.15 2.85
N ALA A 276 -0.66 3.28 2.79
CA ALA A 276 -1.16 4.48 2.10
C ALA A 276 -1.46 4.22 0.61
N ALA A 277 -0.61 3.44 -0.08
CA ALA A 277 -0.82 3.06 -1.47
C ALA A 277 -2.06 2.16 -1.66
N ILE A 278 -2.27 1.18 -0.77
CA ILE A 278 -3.47 0.33 -0.80
C ILE A 278 -4.72 1.19 -0.57
N LEU A 279 -4.71 2.06 0.44
CA LEU A 279 -5.84 2.94 0.74
C LEU A 279 -6.20 3.86 -0.45
N ARG A 280 -5.19 4.49 -1.07
CA ARG A 280 -5.42 5.39 -2.22
C ARG A 280 -5.90 4.70 -3.48
N SER A 281 -5.40 3.49 -3.74
CA SER A 281 -5.77 2.72 -4.93
C SER A 281 -7.15 2.08 -4.80
N GLY A 282 -7.62 1.88 -3.57
CA GLY A 282 -8.92 1.28 -3.28
C GLY A 282 -8.91 -0.25 -3.39
N ALA A 283 -10.09 -0.81 -3.22
CA ALA A 283 -10.31 -2.26 -3.30
C ALA A 283 -10.19 -2.75 -4.74
N LEU A 284 -9.62 -3.94 -4.91
CA LEU A 284 -9.59 -4.64 -6.19
C LEU A 284 -11.02 -5.06 -6.58
N PRO A 285 -11.45 -4.76 -7.83
CA PRO A 285 -12.76 -5.16 -8.33
C PRO A 285 -12.94 -6.69 -8.45
N ALA A 286 -11.84 -7.43 -8.54
CA ALA A 286 -11.83 -8.88 -8.65
C ALA A 286 -10.65 -9.47 -7.86
N ARG A 287 -10.78 -10.73 -7.46
CA ARG A 287 -9.70 -11.45 -6.76
C ARG A 287 -8.56 -11.77 -7.73
N LEU A 288 -7.36 -11.82 -7.19
CA LEU A 288 -6.15 -12.19 -7.93
C LEU A 288 -5.65 -13.53 -7.41
N GLU A 289 -5.50 -14.49 -8.31
CA GLU A 289 -4.85 -15.76 -8.02
C GLU A 289 -3.38 -15.66 -8.44
N LYS A 290 -2.46 -15.89 -7.49
CA LYS A 290 -1.02 -15.89 -7.79
C LYS A 290 -0.66 -17.12 -8.62
N ILE A 291 -0.10 -16.90 -9.81
CA ILE A 291 0.38 -17.95 -10.70
C ILE A 291 1.89 -18.13 -10.55
N SER A 292 2.63 -17.03 -10.56
CA SER A 292 4.08 -17.04 -10.41
C SER A 292 4.57 -15.75 -9.76
N ALA A 293 5.60 -15.86 -8.93
CA ALA A 293 6.36 -14.73 -8.43
C ALA A 293 7.82 -15.13 -8.35
N GLY A 294 8.68 -14.36 -9.00
CA GLY A 294 10.10 -14.67 -9.04
C GLY A 294 10.96 -13.42 -9.21
N TRP A 295 12.21 -13.54 -8.79
CA TRP A 295 13.23 -12.57 -9.12
C TRP A 295 13.89 -12.97 -10.43
N VAL A 296 14.08 -12.01 -11.33
CA VAL A 296 14.76 -12.19 -12.62
C VAL A 296 16.12 -11.51 -12.53
N ALA A 297 17.16 -12.26 -12.88
CA ALA A 297 18.53 -11.79 -12.86
C ALA A 297 18.81 -10.78 -13.99
N PRO A 298 19.66 -9.76 -13.74
CA PRO A 298 20.17 -8.92 -14.82
C PRO A 298 20.99 -9.75 -15.81
N LEU A 299 20.77 -9.56 -17.12
CA LEU A 299 21.48 -10.30 -18.17
C LEU A 299 22.88 -9.74 -18.49
N LEU A 300 23.18 -8.48 -18.09
CA LEU A 300 24.43 -7.78 -18.41
C LEU A 300 25.24 -7.42 -17.15
N GLY A 301 25.58 -8.42 -16.33
CA GLY A 301 26.34 -8.23 -15.10
C GLY A 301 27.29 -9.37 -14.73
N ALA A 302 27.69 -10.21 -15.69
CA ALA A 302 28.76 -11.20 -15.53
C ALA A 302 30.03 -10.71 -16.24
#